data_AF-A0A2N5AHQ8-F1
#
_entry.id   AF-A0A2N5AHQ8-F1
#
_cell.length_a   1.000
_cell.length_b   1.000
_cell.length_c   1.000
_cell.angle_alpha   90.00
_cell.angle_beta   90.00
_cell.angle_gamma   90.00
#
_symmetry.space_group_name_H-M   'P 1'
#
loop_
_entity.id
_entity.type
_entity.pdbx_description
1 polymer ?
#
loop_
_entity_poly.entity_id
_entity_poly.type
_entity_poly.pdbx_seq_one_letter_code
_entity_poly.pdbx_strand_id
1 'polypeptide(L)'
;MRVLLAPMEGVLDSLVRELLTEVNDYDLCITEFLRVVDQLLPVKSFYRLCPELHHQSRTPSGTRVRVQLLGQYPEWLAENAARAVELGSWGVDLNCGCPSKLVNGSGGGATLLKDPELIYRGAKAMREAVPDHLPVTVKVRLGWDSGERRFEIADAVQQAGASELVVHGRTKEDGYKAERINWQAIGEIRQRLTIPVVANGEIW
;
A
#
# COMPACT_ATOMS: atom_id res chain seq x y z
N MET A 1 -8.86 19.12 -0.69
CA MET A 1 -7.63 18.45 -0.21
C MET A 1 -8.02 17.01 0.10
N ARG A 2 -7.15 16.02 -0.18
CA ARG A 2 -7.46 14.60 0.04
C ARG A 2 -6.62 14.07 1.21
N VAL A 3 -7.24 13.38 2.17
CA VAL A 3 -6.60 12.83 3.37
C VAL A 3 -6.92 11.34 3.48
N LEU A 4 -5.86 10.52 3.56
CA LEU A 4 -5.96 9.06 3.65
C LEU A 4 -5.62 8.62 5.08
N LEU A 5 -6.41 7.69 5.61
CA LEU A 5 -6.07 6.98 6.83
C LEU A 5 -5.10 5.83 6.50
N ALA A 6 -3.89 5.90 7.07
CA ALA A 6 -2.80 5.00 6.76
C ALA A 6 -3.06 3.54 7.24
N PRO A 7 -2.42 2.54 6.63
CA PRO A 7 -2.43 1.18 7.15
C PRO A 7 -1.50 1.06 8.38
N MET A 8 -2.02 0.58 9.50
CA MET A 8 -1.26 0.36 10.73
C MET A 8 -1.61 -1.00 11.35
N GLU A 9 -0.78 -2.01 11.05
CA GLU A 9 -0.89 -3.37 11.59
C GLU A 9 -0.98 -3.38 13.12
N GLY A 10 -1.97 -4.08 13.66
CA GLY A 10 -2.24 -4.20 15.10
C GLY A 10 -2.85 -2.95 15.75
N VAL A 11 -3.22 -1.94 14.96
CA VAL A 11 -3.76 -0.67 15.47
C VAL A 11 -5.05 -0.27 14.74
N LEU A 12 -5.02 -0.12 13.42
CA LEU A 12 -6.15 0.39 12.63
C LEU A 12 -6.94 -0.76 11.98
N ASP A 13 -7.44 -1.66 12.84
CA ASP A 13 -8.40 -2.69 12.44
C ASP A 13 -9.75 -2.09 12.04
N SER A 14 -10.74 -2.92 11.69
CA SER A 14 -12.05 -2.43 11.26
C SER A 14 -12.80 -1.65 12.35
N LEU A 15 -12.61 -1.99 13.63
CA LEU A 15 -13.29 -1.31 14.73
C LEU A 15 -12.75 0.11 14.89
N VAL A 16 -11.42 0.28 14.82
CA VAL A 16 -10.84 1.63 14.91
C VAL A 16 -11.13 2.43 13.64
N ARG A 17 -11.16 1.80 12.46
CA ARG A 17 -11.61 2.48 11.23
C ARG A 17 -13.04 2.98 11.36
N GLU A 18 -13.96 2.18 11.90
CA GLU A 18 -15.34 2.61 12.19
C GLU A 18 -15.37 3.84 13.09
N LEU A 19 -14.72 3.77 14.26
CA LEU A 19 -14.70 4.87 15.22
C LEU A 19 -14.13 6.17 14.62
N LEU A 20 -13.02 6.08 13.87
CA LEU A 20 -12.35 7.25 13.31
C LEU A 20 -13.12 7.84 12.12
N THR A 21 -13.71 7.01 11.27
CA THR A 21 -14.44 7.48 10.09
C THR A 21 -15.83 8.03 10.43
N GLU A 22 -16.37 7.75 11.61
CA GLU A 22 -17.60 8.40 12.11
C GLU A 22 -17.37 9.88 12.47
N VAL A 23 -16.14 10.22 12.91
CA VAL A 23 -15.81 11.56 13.41
C VAL A 23 -14.78 12.30 12.56
N ASN A 24 -14.45 11.80 11.36
CA ASN A 24 -13.51 12.43 10.42
C ASN A 24 -13.96 12.24 8.96
N ASP A 25 -13.58 13.21 8.14
CA ASP A 25 -13.79 13.17 6.69
C ASP A 25 -12.59 12.54 5.94
N TYR A 26 -12.22 11.30 6.29
CA TYR A 26 -11.21 10.57 5.53
C TYR A 26 -11.75 10.17 4.15
N ASP A 27 -10.99 10.42 3.08
CA ASP A 27 -11.38 10.04 1.72
C ASP A 27 -11.25 8.52 1.47
N LEU A 28 -10.32 7.88 2.17
CA LEU A 28 -10.00 6.46 2.03
C LEU A 28 -9.23 5.96 3.25
N CYS A 29 -9.54 4.74 3.69
CA CYS A 29 -8.74 3.97 4.62
C CYS A 29 -8.04 2.82 3.90
N ILE A 30 -6.81 2.49 4.31
CA ILE A 30 -6.13 1.27 3.88
C ILE A 30 -6.16 0.27 5.04
N THR A 31 -6.48 -0.99 4.76
CA THR A 31 -6.48 -2.05 5.77
C THR A 31 -5.07 -2.30 6.30
N GLU A 32 -4.94 -3.05 7.39
CA GLU A 32 -3.69 -3.78 7.65
C GLU A 32 -3.38 -4.74 6.48
N PHE A 33 -2.20 -5.35 6.42
CA PHE A 33 -1.82 -6.13 5.23
C PHE A 33 -2.24 -7.61 5.29
N LEU A 34 -2.61 -8.18 4.14
CA LEU A 34 -2.56 -9.62 3.92
C LEU A 34 -1.17 -10.03 3.47
N ARG A 35 -0.57 -10.97 4.20
CA ARG A 35 0.71 -11.56 3.84
C ARG A 35 0.53 -12.59 2.72
N VAL A 36 1.07 -12.28 1.55
CA VAL A 36 1.07 -13.17 0.38
C VAL A 36 2.46 -13.76 0.22
N VAL A 37 2.55 -15.08 0.26
CA VAL A 37 3.79 -15.83 0.01
C VAL A 37 3.64 -16.54 -1.32
N ASP A 38 3.16 -17.77 -1.33
CA ASP A 38 3.19 -18.68 -2.47
C ASP A 38 1.84 -19.39 -2.68
N GLN A 39 0.75 -18.75 -2.27
CA GLN A 39 -0.59 -19.29 -2.42
C GLN A 39 -1.65 -18.20 -2.49
N LEU A 40 -2.78 -18.56 -3.10
CA LEU A 40 -4.02 -17.82 -2.99
C LEU A 40 -4.61 -17.96 -1.58
N LEU A 41 -4.79 -16.84 -0.88
CA LEU A 41 -5.29 -16.85 0.49
C LEU A 41 -6.79 -17.17 0.52
N PRO A 42 -7.28 -17.92 1.52
CA PRO A 42 -8.70 -18.26 1.58
C PRO A 42 -9.57 -17.01 1.82
N VAL A 43 -10.80 -17.03 1.29
CA VAL A 43 -11.77 -15.91 1.38
C VAL A 43 -11.94 -15.39 2.81
N LYS A 44 -11.96 -16.28 3.81
CA LYS A 44 -12.06 -15.91 5.23
C LYS A 44 -10.96 -14.95 5.71
N SER A 45 -9.77 -14.99 5.10
CA SER A 45 -8.67 -14.09 5.46
C SER A 45 -8.98 -12.65 5.05
N PHE A 46 -9.61 -12.46 3.89
CA PHE A 46 -10.02 -11.14 3.39
C PHE A 46 -11.13 -10.56 4.26
N TYR A 47 -12.19 -11.32 4.54
CA TYR A 47 -13.29 -10.83 5.37
C TYR A 47 -12.89 -10.58 6.83
N ARG A 48 -11.97 -11.38 7.39
CA ARG A 48 -11.45 -11.13 8.74
C ARG A 48 -10.70 -9.80 8.82
N LEU A 49 -9.91 -9.47 7.80
CA LEU A 49 -9.12 -8.24 7.73
C LEU A 49 -9.97 -7.02 7.37
N CYS A 50 -10.91 -7.21 6.45
CA CYS A 50 -11.76 -6.17 5.89
C CYS A 50 -13.23 -6.62 5.87
N PRO A 51 -13.93 -6.59 7.03
CA PRO A 51 -15.36 -6.84 7.09
C PRO A 51 -16.17 -5.91 6.19
N GLU A 52 -15.64 -4.72 5.88
CA GLU A 52 -16.24 -3.73 4.99
C GLU A 52 -16.47 -4.26 3.56
N LEU A 53 -15.81 -5.36 3.17
CA LEU A 53 -16.10 -6.06 1.91
C LEU A 53 -17.57 -6.53 1.82
N HIS A 54 -18.23 -6.82 2.95
CA HIS A 54 -19.67 -7.11 2.97
C HIS A 54 -20.54 -5.87 2.72
N HIS A 55 -19.95 -4.67 2.76
CA HIS A 55 -20.61 -3.38 2.70
C HIS A 55 -20.04 -2.51 1.57
N GLN A 56 -19.77 -3.12 0.41
CA GLN A 56 -19.22 -2.43 -0.78
C GLN A 56 -17.90 -1.71 -0.50
N SER A 57 -17.07 -2.30 0.38
CA SER A 57 -15.78 -1.76 0.82
C SER A 57 -15.90 -0.37 1.45
N ARG A 58 -16.90 -0.20 2.33
CA ARG A 58 -17.12 1.02 3.11
C ARG A 58 -17.27 0.72 4.60
N THR A 59 -16.77 1.63 5.42
CA THR A 59 -17.09 1.67 6.86
C THR A 59 -18.58 2.00 7.05
N PRO A 60 -19.15 1.80 8.26
CA PRO A 60 -20.56 2.14 8.53
C PRO A 60 -20.93 3.59 8.20
N SER A 61 -20.02 4.54 8.41
CA SER A 61 -20.21 5.97 8.06
C SER A 61 -20.04 6.28 6.57
N GLY A 62 -19.62 5.30 5.76
CA GLY A 62 -19.56 5.39 4.31
C GLY A 62 -18.16 5.65 3.72
N THR A 63 -17.12 5.81 4.53
CA THR A 63 -15.74 5.98 4.04
C THR A 63 -15.25 4.73 3.32
N ARG A 64 -14.64 4.89 2.15
CA ARG A 64 -14.10 3.75 1.39
C ARG A 64 -12.91 3.12 2.09
N VAL A 65 -12.77 1.81 1.93
CA VAL A 65 -11.64 1.01 2.42
C VAL A 65 -10.98 0.30 1.24
N ARG A 66 -9.66 0.11 1.27
CA ARG A 66 -8.91 -0.68 0.28
C ARG A 66 -8.02 -1.71 0.97
N VAL A 67 -8.05 -2.95 0.48
CA VAL A 67 -7.19 -4.02 0.99
C VAL A 67 -5.74 -3.79 0.60
N GLN A 68 -4.82 -3.96 1.55
CA GLN A 68 -3.38 -3.96 1.31
C GLN A 68 -2.82 -5.38 1.26
N LEU A 69 -1.97 -5.66 0.28
CA LEU A 69 -1.19 -6.90 0.15
C LEU A 69 0.28 -6.65 0.48
N LEU A 70 0.93 -7.66 1.03
CA LEU A 70 2.37 -7.66 1.31
C LEU A 70 2.96 -9.00 0.85
N GLY A 71 3.67 -8.98 -0.28
CA GLY A 71 4.31 -10.14 -0.88
C GLY A 71 5.34 -9.71 -1.92
N GLN A 72 5.87 -10.68 -2.68
CA GLN A 72 6.89 -10.40 -3.72
C GLN A 72 6.68 -11.18 -5.03
N TYR A 73 5.98 -12.32 -4.99
CA TYR A 73 5.82 -13.17 -6.16
C TYR A 73 4.66 -12.64 -7.02
N PRO A 74 4.92 -12.22 -8.28
CA PRO A 74 3.92 -11.53 -9.10
C PRO A 74 2.63 -12.32 -9.31
N GLU A 75 2.74 -13.63 -9.58
CA GLU A 75 1.60 -14.53 -9.75
C GLU A 75 0.67 -14.52 -8.54
N TRP A 76 1.21 -14.74 -7.34
CA TRP A 76 0.40 -14.78 -6.12
C TRP A 76 -0.12 -13.40 -5.72
N LEU A 77 0.63 -12.32 -5.98
CA LEU A 77 0.12 -10.97 -5.81
C LEU A 77 -1.06 -10.69 -6.73
N ALA A 78 -1.00 -11.12 -7.99
CA ALA A 78 -2.08 -10.99 -8.97
C ALA A 78 -3.34 -11.76 -8.54
N GLU A 79 -3.21 -13.04 -8.18
CA GLU A 79 -4.37 -13.84 -7.76
C GLU A 79 -5.04 -13.29 -6.49
N ASN A 80 -4.25 -12.87 -5.51
CA ASN A 80 -4.79 -12.29 -4.28
C ASN A 80 -5.38 -10.88 -4.52
N ALA A 81 -4.84 -10.11 -5.47
CA ALA A 81 -5.39 -8.83 -5.89
C ALA A 81 -6.75 -9.00 -6.58
N ALA A 82 -6.86 -9.94 -7.53
CA ALA A 82 -8.11 -10.30 -8.17
C ALA A 82 -9.16 -10.72 -7.14
N ARG A 83 -8.80 -11.62 -6.20
CA ARG A 83 -9.70 -12.02 -5.11
C ARG A 83 -10.16 -10.85 -4.24
N ALA A 84 -9.27 -9.91 -3.89
CA ALA A 84 -9.65 -8.76 -3.09
C ALA A 84 -10.77 -7.94 -3.76
N VAL A 85 -10.65 -7.69 -5.06
CA VAL A 85 -11.64 -6.89 -5.81
C VAL A 85 -12.90 -7.68 -6.16
N GLU A 86 -12.80 -8.98 -6.42
CA GLU A 86 -13.95 -9.89 -6.57
C GLU A 86 -14.82 -9.91 -5.30
N LEU A 87 -14.18 -9.88 -4.13
CA LEU A 87 -14.86 -9.80 -2.83
C LEU A 87 -15.38 -8.38 -2.50
N GLY A 88 -15.11 -7.40 -3.38
CA GLY A 88 -15.70 -6.07 -3.31
C GLY A 88 -14.74 -4.94 -2.97
N SER A 89 -13.44 -5.18 -2.78
CA SER A 89 -12.51 -4.12 -2.39
C SER A 89 -12.44 -3.00 -3.43
N TRP A 90 -12.37 -1.74 -2.98
CA TRP A 90 -12.19 -0.59 -3.87
C TRP A 90 -10.73 -0.48 -4.35
N GLY A 91 -10.38 -1.38 -5.26
CA GLY A 91 -9.01 -1.58 -5.72
C GLY A 91 -8.16 -2.36 -4.72
N VAL A 92 -6.84 -2.25 -4.84
CA VAL A 92 -5.87 -2.95 -3.96
C VAL A 92 -4.59 -2.15 -3.82
N ASP A 93 -3.93 -2.24 -2.66
CA ASP A 93 -2.65 -1.56 -2.37
C ASP A 93 -1.52 -2.57 -2.19
N LEU A 94 -0.30 -2.25 -2.65
CA LEU A 94 0.91 -3.05 -2.43
C LEU A 94 1.83 -2.40 -1.40
N ASN A 95 2.16 -3.14 -0.35
CA ASN A 95 3.10 -2.71 0.67
C ASN A 95 4.55 -2.98 0.26
N CYS A 96 5.31 -1.91 0.07
CA CYS A 96 6.76 -1.92 -0.16
C CYS A 96 7.52 -1.18 0.95
N GLY A 97 6.90 -0.89 2.10
CA GLY A 97 7.47 -0.03 3.16
C GLY A 97 7.62 -0.69 4.53
N CYS A 98 6.99 -1.85 4.76
CA CYS A 98 7.00 -2.51 6.07
C CYS A 98 8.41 -3.02 6.44
N PRO A 99 8.96 -2.64 7.61
CA PRO A 99 10.29 -3.06 8.06
C PRO A 99 10.31 -4.38 8.83
N SER A 100 9.16 -5.04 9.04
CA SER A 100 9.00 -6.17 9.97
C SER A 100 9.93 -7.34 9.62
N LYS A 101 10.66 -7.85 10.62
CA LYS A 101 11.60 -8.97 10.46
C LYS A 101 10.90 -10.27 10.03
N LEU A 102 9.63 -10.44 10.40
CA LEU A 102 8.78 -11.57 9.99
C LEU A 102 8.57 -11.64 8.47
N VAL A 103 8.74 -10.52 7.78
CA VAL A 103 8.62 -10.41 6.32
C VAL A 103 9.92 -10.84 5.61
N ASN A 104 11.08 -10.59 6.20
CA ASN A 104 12.37 -10.72 5.50
C ASN A 104 12.76 -12.17 5.15
N GLY A 105 12.22 -13.18 5.85
CA GLY A 105 12.51 -14.59 5.56
C GLY A 105 11.87 -15.14 4.27
N SER A 106 10.80 -14.49 3.80
CA SER A 106 10.08 -14.85 2.55
C SER A 106 10.01 -13.67 1.56
N GLY A 107 10.75 -12.59 1.84
CA GLY A 107 10.78 -11.33 1.09
C GLY A 107 9.47 -10.53 1.10
N GLY A 108 9.44 -9.38 0.43
CA GLY A 108 8.32 -8.41 0.45
C GLY A 108 8.53 -7.22 1.40
N GLY A 109 7.58 -6.29 1.44
CA GLY A 109 7.69 -5.07 2.24
C GLY A 109 8.92 -4.23 1.85
N ALA A 110 9.64 -3.69 2.83
CA ALA A 110 10.79 -2.83 2.56
C ALA A 110 11.94 -3.55 1.82
N THR A 111 12.01 -4.89 1.83
CA THR A 111 13.08 -5.61 1.10
C THR A 111 13.01 -5.38 -0.40
N LEU A 112 11.81 -5.10 -0.94
CA LEU A 112 11.59 -4.76 -2.35
C LEU A 112 12.29 -3.46 -2.75
N LEU A 113 12.57 -2.56 -1.80
CA LEU A 113 13.27 -1.29 -2.06
C LEU A 113 14.74 -1.52 -2.47
N LYS A 114 15.28 -2.72 -2.23
CA LYS A 114 16.61 -3.14 -2.69
C LYS A 114 16.60 -3.63 -4.14
N ASP A 115 15.44 -3.86 -4.73
CA ASP A 115 15.30 -4.27 -6.12
C ASP A 115 13.95 -3.79 -6.70
N PRO A 116 13.88 -2.55 -7.24
CA PRO A 116 12.72 -1.96 -7.90
C PRO A 116 12.13 -2.82 -9.01
N GLU A 117 12.90 -3.73 -9.62
CA GLU A 117 12.36 -4.66 -10.62
C GLU A 117 11.35 -5.64 -9.98
N LEU A 118 11.48 -5.95 -8.69
CA LEU A 118 10.46 -6.71 -7.97
C LEU A 118 9.19 -5.88 -7.74
N ILE A 119 9.33 -4.57 -7.49
CA ILE A 119 8.18 -3.65 -7.36
C ILE A 119 7.46 -3.56 -8.70
N TYR A 120 8.20 -3.37 -9.80
CA TYR A 120 7.66 -3.32 -11.16
C TYR A 120 6.86 -4.58 -11.47
N ARG A 121 7.49 -5.77 -11.34
CA ARG A 121 6.84 -7.05 -11.67
C ARG A 121 5.61 -7.32 -10.80
N GLY A 122 5.71 -7.07 -9.49
CA GLY A 122 4.59 -7.27 -8.56
C GLY A 122 3.41 -6.33 -8.84
N ALA A 123 3.68 -5.03 -8.95
CA ALA A 123 2.65 -4.04 -9.22
C ALA A 123 2.02 -4.21 -10.60
N LYS A 124 2.81 -4.59 -11.63
CA LYS A 124 2.32 -4.84 -12.99
C LYS A 124 1.36 -6.03 -13.02
N ALA A 125 1.73 -7.15 -12.40
CA ALA A 125 0.87 -8.32 -12.34
C ALA A 125 -0.44 -8.04 -11.59
N MET A 126 -0.38 -7.26 -10.50
CA MET A 126 -1.59 -6.79 -9.81
C MET A 126 -2.44 -5.88 -10.71
N ARG A 127 -1.81 -4.97 -11.47
CA ARG A 127 -2.52 -4.06 -12.38
C ARG A 127 -3.23 -4.81 -13.50
N GLU A 128 -2.59 -5.82 -14.08
CA GLU A 128 -3.14 -6.68 -15.14
C GLU A 128 -4.29 -7.57 -14.64
N ALA A 129 -4.28 -7.96 -13.37
CA ALA A 129 -5.32 -8.81 -12.77
C ALA A 129 -6.54 -8.05 -12.24
N VAL A 130 -6.41 -6.73 -11.99
CA VAL A 130 -7.48 -5.90 -11.43
C VAL A 130 -8.17 -5.12 -12.55
N PRO A 131 -9.52 -5.08 -12.61
CA PRO A 131 -10.25 -4.32 -13.62
C PRO A 131 -9.78 -2.86 -13.73
N ASP A 132 -9.65 -2.34 -14.95
CA ASP A 132 -9.03 -1.03 -15.24
C ASP A 132 -9.63 0.15 -14.48
N HIS A 133 -10.93 0.10 -14.18
CA HIS A 133 -11.64 1.16 -13.47
C HIS A 133 -11.38 1.16 -11.95
N LEU A 134 -10.76 0.12 -11.40
CA LEU A 134 -10.40 0.01 -9.99
C LEU A 134 -8.91 0.33 -9.78
N PRO A 135 -8.56 1.08 -8.71
CA PRO A 135 -7.20 1.53 -8.51
C PRO A 135 -6.26 0.42 -8.01
N VAL A 136 -5.03 0.41 -8.52
CA VAL A 136 -3.92 -0.36 -7.93
C VAL A 136 -2.90 0.65 -7.43
N THR A 137 -2.62 0.66 -6.13
CA THR A 137 -1.72 1.64 -5.51
C THR A 137 -0.53 0.96 -4.85
N VAL A 138 0.53 1.73 -4.65
CA VAL A 138 1.75 1.22 -4.02
C VAL A 138 2.18 2.18 -2.93
N LYS A 139 2.48 1.64 -1.74
CA LYS A 139 3.05 2.40 -0.62
C LYS A 139 4.52 2.05 -0.42
N VAL A 140 5.39 3.05 -0.54
CA VAL A 140 6.86 2.90 -0.44
C VAL A 140 7.45 3.73 0.69
N ARG A 141 8.71 3.45 1.00
CA ARG A 141 9.65 4.37 1.65
C ARG A 141 10.60 4.94 0.59
N LEU A 142 11.44 5.92 0.94
CA LEU A 142 12.42 6.50 0.02
C LEU A 142 13.52 5.52 -0.44
N GLY A 143 13.73 4.44 0.32
CA GLY A 143 14.70 3.39 0.03
C GLY A 143 14.98 2.53 1.26
N TRP A 144 15.96 1.64 1.18
CA TRP A 144 16.31 0.73 2.28
C TRP A 144 17.14 1.42 3.36
N ASP A 145 18.41 1.69 3.08
CA ASP A 145 19.42 2.34 3.92
C ASP A 145 19.75 3.76 3.41
N SER A 146 19.65 3.97 2.10
CA SER A 146 19.79 5.27 1.44
C SER A 146 18.53 5.63 0.64
N GLY A 147 18.39 6.92 0.31
CA GLY A 147 17.35 7.43 -0.60
C GLY A 147 17.81 7.53 -2.06
N GLU A 148 18.95 6.91 -2.43
CA GLU A 148 19.55 7.05 -3.76
C GLU A 148 18.65 6.46 -4.87
N ARG A 149 17.99 5.34 -4.55
CA ARG A 149 17.14 4.60 -5.51
C ARG A 149 15.69 5.09 -5.55
N ARG A 150 15.38 6.21 -4.88
CA ARG A 150 14.00 6.73 -4.79
C ARG A 150 13.33 6.94 -6.14
N PHE A 151 14.10 7.35 -7.16
CA PHE A 151 13.58 7.52 -8.52
C PHE A 151 13.40 6.20 -9.26
N GLU A 152 14.32 5.23 -9.09
CA GLU A 152 14.13 3.89 -9.66
C GLU A 152 12.87 3.21 -9.07
N ILE A 153 12.64 3.36 -7.76
CA ILE A 153 11.44 2.86 -7.08
C ILE A 153 10.18 3.54 -7.64
N ALA A 154 10.20 4.87 -7.73
CA ALA A 154 9.07 5.65 -8.24
C ALA A 154 8.76 5.32 -9.71
N ASP A 155 9.79 5.20 -10.55
CA ASP A 155 9.67 4.87 -11.97
C ASP A 155 9.12 3.45 -12.15
N ALA A 156 9.57 2.48 -11.36
CA ALA A 156 9.06 1.10 -11.37
C ALA A 156 7.54 1.05 -11.11
N VAL A 157 7.05 1.82 -10.13
CA VAL A 157 5.62 1.91 -9.81
C VAL A 157 4.82 2.52 -10.98
N GLN A 158 5.30 3.62 -11.56
CA GLN A 158 4.60 4.26 -12.69
C GLN A 158 4.61 3.38 -13.94
N GLN A 159 5.75 2.79 -14.28
CA GLN A 159 5.90 1.92 -15.47
C GLN A 159 5.07 0.63 -15.34
N ALA A 160 4.81 0.17 -14.12
CA ALA A 160 3.90 -0.94 -13.84
C ALA A 160 2.41 -0.60 -14.07
N GLY A 161 2.08 0.68 -14.27
CA GLY A 161 0.70 1.12 -14.47
C GLY A 161 -0.10 1.32 -13.18
N ALA A 162 0.56 1.48 -12.03
CA ALA A 162 -0.12 1.80 -10.78
C ALA A 162 -0.85 3.15 -10.89
N SER A 163 -2.00 3.25 -10.24
CA SER A 163 -2.89 4.41 -10.27
C SER A 163 -2.41 5.56 -9.39
N GLU A 164 -1.62 5.28 -8.36
CA GLU A 164 -1.10 6.27 -7.39
C GLU A 164 0.02 5.69 -6.53
N LEU A 165 0.95 6.56 -6.11
CA LEU A 165 2.06 6.23 -5.22
C LEU A 165 1.94 6.96 -3.88
N VAL A 166 1.94 6.22 -2.77
CA VAL A 166 2.08 6.78 -1.43
C VAL A 166 3.55 6.70 -1.00
N VAL A 167 4.15 7.82 -0.64
CA VAL A 167 5.57 7.88 -0.22
C VAL A 167 5.67 8.25 1.24
N HIS A 168 6.15 7.30 2.06
CA HIS A 168 6.67 7.62 3.39
C HIS A 168 8.04 8.27 3.22
N GLY A 169 8.18 9.54 3.60
CA GLY A 169 9.38 10.37 3.36
C GLY A 169 10.63 10.02 4.17
N ARG A 170 10.87 8.75 4.47
CA ARG A 170 12.02 8.22 5.22
C ARG A 170 12.53 6.96 4.54
N THR A 171 13.80 6.62 4.74
CA THR A 171 14.30 5.27 4.37
C THR A 171 13.77 4.23 5.36
N LYS A 172 13.98 2.94 5.11
CA LYS A 172 13.66 1.90 6.09
C LYS A 172 14.55 2.00 7.33
N GLU A 173 15.84 2.33 7.19
CA GLU A 173 16.77 2.44 8.32
C GLU A 173 16.53 3.65 9.22
N ASP A 174 16.00 4.75 8.66
CA ASP A 174 15.57 5.89 9.47
C ASP A 174 14.43 5.54 10.44
N GLY A 175 13.68 4.46 10.16
CA GLY A 175 12.58 4.00 11.01
C GLY A 175 11.49 5.07 11.15
N TYR A 176 11.24 5.49 12.39
CA TYR A 176 10.24 6.50 12.76
C TYR A 176 10.86 7.74 13.43
N LYS A 177 12.16 7.97 13.24
CA LYS A 177 12.84 9.19 13.73
C LYS A 177 12.25 10.42 13.04
N ALA A 178 11.81 11.41 13.82
CA ALA A 178 11.10 12.58 13.31
C ALA A 178 12.05 13.48 12.49
N GLU A 179 13.27 13.67 12.96
CA GLU A 179 14.33 14.46 12.34
C GLU A 179 14.79 13.95 10.96
N ARG A 180 14.33 12.76 10.57
CA ARG A 180 14.66 12.11 9.30
C ARG A 180 13.60 12.29 8.22
N ILE A 181 12.47 12.92 8.53
CA ILE A 181 11.43 13.15 7.53
C ILE A 181 11.96 14.06 6.41
N ASN A 182 11.75 13.64 5.16
CA ASN A 182 12.18 14.38 3.99
C ASN A 182 11.00 14.56 3.02
N TRP A 183 10.19 15.60 3.27
CA TRP A 183 9.09 15.98 2.36
C TRP A 183 9.58 16.55 1.03
N GLN A 184 10.77 17.15 0.99
CA GLN A 184 11.34 17.66 -0.26
C GLN A 184 11.58 16.52 -1.26
N ALA A 185 12.10 15.38 -0.82
CA ALA A 185 12.26 14.19 -1.66
C ALA A 185 10.92 13.66 -2.21
N ILE A 186 9.82 13.77 -1.43
CA ILE A 186 8.48 13.44 -1.93
C ILE A 186 8.07 14.43 -3.04
N GLY A 187 8.38 15.71 -2.86
CA GLY A 187 8.16 16.75 -3.87
C GLY A 187 8.91 16.50 -5.17
N GLU A 188 10.16 16.06 -5.10
CA GLU A 188 10.97 15.66 -6.26
C GLU A 188 10.35 14.47 -7.01
N ILE A 189 9.90 13.44 -6.29
CA ILE A 189 9.20 12.29 -6.88
C ILE A 189 7.91 12.75 -7.57
N ARG A 190 7.12 13.61 -6.92
CA ARG A 190 5.89 14.18 -7.50
C ARG A 190 6.15 14.95 -8.79
N GLN A 191 7.24 15.70 -8.90
CA GLN A 191 7.59 16.44 -10.12
C GLN A 191 8.00 15.52 -11.28
N ARG A 192 8.52 14.33 -10.96
CA ARG A 192 8.96 13.34 -11.94
C ARG A 192 7.82 12.49 -12.49
N LEU A 193 6.84 12.13 -11.64
CA LEU A 193 5.74 11.25 -12.01
C LEU A 193 4.56 12.00 -12.62
N THR A 194 3.80 11.28 -13.44
CA THR A 194 2.51 11.69 -14.03
C THR A 194 1.33 11.17 -13.21
N ILE A 195 1.53 10.11 -12.42
CA ILE A 195 0.53 9.58 -11.49
C ILE A 195 0.51 10.39 -10.17
N PRO A 196 -0.62 10.45 -9.45
CA PRO A 196 -0.70 11.10 -8.16
C PRO A 196 0.33 10.56 -7.15
N VAL A 197 0.89 11.47 -6.35
CA VAL A 197 1.79 11.15 -5.23
C VAL A 197 1.18 11.65 -3.92
N VAL A 198 1.03 10.77 -2.94
CA VAL A 198 0.52 11.08 -1.61
C VAL A 198 1.67 11.10 -0.60
N ALA A 199 1.85 12.22 0.08
CA ALA A 199 2.86 12.38 1.12
C ALA A 199 2.44 11.68 2.42
N ASN A 200 3.39 11.01 3.08
CA ASN A 200 3.16 10.34 4.36
C ASN A 200 4.36 10.50 5.32
N GLY A 201 4.04 10.69 6.61
CA GLY A 201 4.99 10.78 7.72
C GLY A 201 5.04 12.18 8.34
N GLU A 202 5.01 12.22 9.68
CA GLU A 202 5.14 13.43 10.53
C GLU A 202 4.08 14.52 10.29
N ILE A 203 2.84 14.13 9.99
CA ILE A 203 1.70 15.04 9.91
C ILE A 203 0.92 14.92 11.23
N TRP A 204 0.85 16.01 12.00
CA TRP A 204 0.25 16.09 13.34
C TRP A 204 -0.73 17.25 13.43
#